data_AF-A0A327QKA7-F1
#
_entry.id   AF-A0A327QKA7-F1
#
_cell.length_a   1.000
_cell.length_b   1.000
_cell.length_c   1.000
_cell.angle_alpha   90.00
_cell.angle_beta   90.00
_cell.angle_gamma   90.00
#
_symmetry.space_group_name_H-M   'P 1'
#
loop_
_entity.id
_entity.type
_entity.pdbx_description
1 polymer ?
#
loop_
_entity_poly.entity_id
_entity_poly.type
_entity_poly.pdbx_seq_one_letter_code
_entity_poly.pdbx_strand_id
1 'polypeptide(L)'
;MLKGKEIAEELQQLAPGLELPPQYPGNVTTGYFQLMEKLLVQKAKQLDEIAAQSEVLDELVDISPILAEVPSKCPFTAPGSYFESFPTQIKELRKAKSAKIIPLSKKVKLYKRCIAAAAVAAVISIGAVMMAKHYNKFAIDRQLANISDEEIEEYLLTHTDAFDKAQLMSSVKAEELPNILPEELSNLELETYLEENIIGEVPFNPSKK
;
A
#
# COMPACT_ATOMS: atom_id res chain seq x y z
N MET A 1 -18.45 5.86 1.92
CA MET A 1 -18.99 6.13 3.26
C MET A 1 -18.58 4.98 4.18
N LEU A 2 -17.49 5.09 4.93
CA LEU A 2 -17.00 4.05 5.86
C LEU A 2 -16.37 4.68 7.13
N LYS A 3 -17.04 5.70 7.70
CA LYS A 3 -16.49 6.50 8.82
C LYS A 3 -16.63 5.83 10.20
N GLY A 4 -17.22 4.64 10.28
CA GLY A 4 -17.51 3.96 11.55
C GLY A 4 -16.47 2.94 12.00
N LYS A 5 -15.64 2.40 11.09
CA LYS A 5 -14.65 1.36 11.42
C LYS A 5 -13.41 1.92 12.13
N GLU A 6 -13.00 3.14 11.75
CA GLU A 6 -11.79 3.81 12.25
C GLU A 6 -11.87 4.13 13.76
N ILE A 7 -13.05 4.52 14.24
CA ILE A 7 -13.25 4.97 15.64
C ILE A 7 -13.10 3.82 16.64
N ALA A 8 -13.54 2.62 16.27
CA ALA A 8 -13.41 1.44 17.11
C ALA A 8 -11.94 0.98 17.21
N GLU A 9 -11.22 1.04 16.10
CA GLU A 9 -9.79 0.72 16.05
C GLU A 9 -8.96 1.73 16.86
N GLU A 10 -9.27 3.03 16.77
CA GLU A 10 -8.63 4.07 17.57
C GLU A 10 -8.87 3.88 19.08
N LEU A 11 -10.10 3.55 19.50
CA LEU A 11 -10.42 3.32 20.91
C LEU A 11 -9.75 2.06 21.46
N GLN A 12 -9.62 1.01 20.65
CA GLN A 12 -8.93 -0.22 21.05
C GLN A 12 -7.42 0.00 21.22
N GLN A 13 -6.82 0.90 20.43
CA GLN A 13 -5.42 1.31 20.63
C GLN A 13 -5.23 2.12 21.92
N LEU A 14 -6.20 2.96 22.28
CA LEU A 14 -6.15 3.77 23.51
C LEU A 14 -6.48 2.97 24.77
N ALA A 15 -7.33 1.94 24.66
CA ALA A 15 -7.76 1.11 25.77
C ALA A 15 -7.83 -0.38 25.36
N PRO A 16 -6.69 -1.09 25.37
CA PRO A 16 -6.58 -2.46 24.84
C PRO A 16 -7.38 -3.53 25.61
N GLY A 17 -8.01 -3.18 26.73
CA GLY A 17 -8.91 -4.06 27.50
C GLY A 17 -10.39 -3.70 27.39
N LEU A 18 -10.75 -2.76 26.52
CA LEU A 18 -12.14 -2.32 26.36
C LEU A 18 -12.86 -3.17 25.31
N GLU A 19 -13.56 -4.22 25.75
CA GLU A 19 -14.43 -5.01 24.88
C GLU A 19 -15.75 -4.27 24.64
N LEU A 20 -15.80 -3.46 23.57
CA LEU A 20 -17.04 -2.81 23.15
C LEU A 20 -17.93 -3.82 22.40
N PRO A 21 -19.23 -3.93 22.72
CA PRO A 21 -20.14 -4.76 21.96
C PRO A 21 -20.21 -4.26 20.50
N PRO A 22 -20.33 -5.17 19.50
CA PRO A 22 -20.29 -4.83 18.07
C PRO A 22 -21.43 -3.90 17.62
N GLN A 23 -22.47 -3.76 18.45
CA GLN A 23 -23.51 -2.74 18.31
C GLN A 23 -23.63 -2.00 19.64
N TYR A 24 -23.63 -0.67 19.56
CA TYR A 24 -23.96 0.19 20.70
C TYR A 24 -25.39 -0.14 21.16
N PRO A 25 -25.61 -0.65 22.39
CA PRO A 25 -26.94 -1.07 22.84
C PRO A 25 -27.89 0.11 23.10
N GLY A 26 -27.42 1.36 22.99
CA GLY A 26 -28.18 2.54 23.38
C GLY A 26 -28.78 3.31 22.22
N ASN A 27 -29.80 2.75 21.55
CA ASN A 27 -30.80 3.64 20.96
C ASN A 27 -31.70 4.10 22.11
N VAL A 28 -31.33 5.22 22.73
CA VAL A 28 -32.22 5.89 23.68
C VAL A 28 -33.50 6.26 22.96
N THR A 29 -34.65 6.03 23.60
CA THR A 29 -35.93 6.37 22.99
C THR A 29 -36.01 7.86 22.70
N THR A 30 -36.72 8.22 21.63
CA THR A 30 -37.00 9.63 21.33
C THR A 30 -37.65 10.27 22.56
N GLY A 31 -36.99 11.28 23.13
CA GLY A 31 -37.44 11.97 24.34
C GLY A 31 -36.79 11.54 25.66
N TYR A 32 -35.88 10.55 25.67
CA TYR A 32 -35.12 10.16 26.87
C TYR A 32 -34.43 11.37 27.54
N PHE A 33 -33.71 12.18 26.76
CA PHE A 33 -33.01 13.35 27.29
C PHE A 33 -33.95 14.49 27.70
N GLN A 34 -35.10 14.65 27.04
CA GLN A 34 -36.13 15.62 27.45
C GLN A 34 -36.85 15.19 28.73
N LEU A 35 -37.06 13.89 28.92
CA LEU A 35 -37.57 13.35 30.18
C LEU A 35 -36.52 13.53 31.29
N MET A 36 -35.25 13.26 30.98
CA MET A 36 -34.14 13.39 31.92
C MET A 36 -33.99 14.82 32.43
N GLU A 37 -34.08 15.83 31.55
CA GLU A 37 -34.03 17.25 31.95
C GLU A 37 -35.15 17.58 32.95
N LYS A 38 -36.38 17.16 32.66
CA LYS A 38 -37.53 17.37 33.56
C LYS A 38 -37.34 16.65 34.89
N LEU A 39 -36.85 15.42 34.86
CA LEU A 39 -36.59 14.62 36.06
C LEU A 39 -35.49 15.23 36.93
N LEU A 40 -34.42 15.77 36.33
CA LEU A 40 -33.35 16.44 37.06
C LEU A 40 -33.84 17.71 37.75
N VAL A 41 -34.61 18.55 37.06
CA VAL A 41 -35.19 19.77 37.64
C VAL A 41 -36.17 19.41 38.77
N GLN A 42 -36.99 18.38 38.58
CA GLN A 42 -37.91 17.91 39.61
C GLN A 42 -37.16 17.36 40.82
N LYS A 43 -36.10 16.57 40.61
CA LYS A 43 -35.26 16.05 41.71
C LYS A 43 -34.51 17.14 42.46
N ALA A 44 -33.99 18.14 41.76
CA ALA A 44 -33.32 19.28 42.41
C ALA A 44 -34.29 20.04 43.34
N LYS A 45 -35.50 20.34 42.87
CA LYS A 45 -36.53 20.98 43.71
C LYS A 45 -36.93 20.12 44.91
N GLN A 46 -37.08 18.81 44.71
CA GLN A 46 -37.35 17.89 45.81
C GLN A 46 -36.22 17.87 46.83
N LEU A 47 -34.95 17.90 46.39
CA LEU A 47 -33.80 17.97 47.30
C LEU A 47 -33.76 19.29 48.07
N ASP A 48 -34.11 20.41 47.44
CA ASP A 48 -34.22 21.70 48.13
C ASP A 48 -35.34 21.71 49.17
N GLU A 49 -36.49 21.07 48.88
CA GLU A 49 -37.60 20.89 49.82
C GLU A 49 -37.27 19.93 50.95
N ILE A 50 -36.53 18.84 50.66
CA ILE A 50 -36.07 17.85 51.64
C ILE A 50 -34.98 18.45 52.54
N ALA A 51 -34.08 19.27 52.00
CA ALA A 51 -33.08 19.99 52.79
C ALA A 51 -33.71 21.06 53.71
N ALA A 52 -34.93 21.50 53.39
CA ALA A 52 -35.72 22.39 54.26
C ALA A 52 -36.50 21.63 55.36
N GLN A 53 -36.51 20.30 55.34
CA GLN A 53 -37.16 19.47 56.37
C GLN A 53 -36.16 19.12 57.48
N SER A 54 -36.57 19.37 58.74
CA SER A 54 -35.77 19.16 59.95
C SER A 54 -35.29 17.72 60.13
N GLU A 55 -36.10 16.74 59.70
CA GLU A 55 -35.84 15.32 59.95
C GLU A 55 -34.60 14.79 59.21
N VAL A 56 -34.31 15.30 58.00
CA VAL A 56 -33.09 14.93 57.26
C VAL A 56 -31.85 15.56 57.87
N LEU A 57 -31.97 16.76 58.44
CA LEU A 57 -30.86 17.39 59.15
C LEU A 57 -30.51 16.61 60.42
N ASP A 58 -31.52 16.11 61.14
CA ASP A 58 -31.31 15.30 62.34
C ASP A 58 -30.61 13.97 62.00
N GLU A 59 -31.02 13.27 60.93
CA GLU A 59 -30.31 12.06 60.46
C GLU A 59 -28.90 12.37 59.93
N LEU A 60 -28.70 13.52 59.27
CA LEU A 60 -27.37 13.91 58.78
C LEU A 60 -26.40 14.23 59.92
N VAL A 61 -26.90 14.81 61.01
CA VAL A 61 -26.14 15.07 62.25
C VAL A 61 -25.69 13.75 62.87
N ASP A 62 -26.56 12.74 62.89
CA ASP A 62 -26.25 11.41 63.42
C ASP A 62 -25.25 10.64 62.56
N ILE A 63 -25.36 10.73 61.23
CA ILE A 63 -24.48 10.01 60.29
C ILE A 63 -23.14 10.72 60.09
N SER A 64 -23.15 12.05 59.96
CA SER A 64 -21.97 12.85 59.64
C SER A 64 -22.09 14.28 60.18
N PRO A 65 -21.73 14.52 61.46
CA PRO A 65 -21.88 15.83 62.10
C PRO A 65 -21.08 16.94 61.39
N ILE A 66 -19.93 16.61 60.79
CA ILE A 66 -19.11 17.55 60.02
C ILE A 66 -19.86 18.06 58.78
N LEU A 67 -20.58 17.17 58.07
CA LEU A 67 -21.28 17.56 56.85
C LEU A 67 -22.55 18.35 57.17
N ALA A 68 -23.20 18.07 58.30
CA ALA A 68 -24.33 18.85 58.80
C ALA A 68 -23.95 20.30 59.17
N GLU A 69 -22.70 20.52 59.59
CA GLU A 69 -22.17 21.86 59.91
C GLU A 69 -21.73 22.66 58.66
N VAL A 70 -21.53 21.98 57.51
CA VAL A 70 -21.17 22.64 56.26
C VAL A 70 -22.39 23.34 55.65
N PRO A 71 -22.33 24.67 55.41
CA PRO A 71 -23.43 25.36 54.77
C PRO A 71 -23.59 24.88 53.32
N SER A 72 -24.79 24.42 52.95
CA SER A 72 -25.17 24.00 51.59
C SER A 72 -25.23 25.16 50.57
N LYS A 73 -24.43 26.21 50.75
CA LYS A 73 -24.35 27.34 49.82
C LYS A 73 -23.44 26.96 48.67
N CYS A 74 -23.98 26.89 47.46
CA CYS A 74 -23.20 26.74 46.25
C CYS A 74 -22.19 27.90 46.12
N PRO A 75 -20.86 27.65 46.22
CA PRO A 75 -19.85 28.70 46.22
C PRO A 75 -19.76 29.43 44.86
N PHE A 76 -20.28 28.81 43.81
CA PHE A 76 -20.31 29.37 42.46
C PHE A 76 -21.77 29.55 42.03
N THR A 77 -22.21 30.81 42.00
CA THR A 77 -23.50 31.17 41.41
C THR A 77 -23.21 32.00 40.15
N ALA A 78 -23.88 31.67 39.05
CA ALA A 78 -23.76 32.47 37.84
C ALA A 78 -24.32 33.88 38.09
N PRO A 79 -23.69 34.94 37.56
CA PRO A 79 -24.25 36.28 37.62
C PRO A 79 -25.65 36.33 37.00
N GLY A 80 -26.52 37.19 37.53
CA GLY A 80 -27.84 37.43 36.95
C GLY A 80 -27.73 37.77 35.46
N SER A 81 -28.62 37.20 34.64
CA SER A 81 -28.64 37.39 33.17
C SER A 81 -27.38 36.92 32.42
N TYR A 82 -26.51 36.09 33.03
CA TYR A 82 -25.39 35.45 32.33
C TYR A 82 -25.88 34.70 31.08
N PHE A 83 -26.87 33.82 31.24
CA PHE A 83 -27.41 33.02 30.13
C PHE A 83 -28.25 33.82 29.14
N GLU A 84 -28.80 34.97 29.55
CA GLU A 84 -29.56 35.85 28.64
C GLU A 84 -28.63 36.67 27.74
N SER A 85 -27.49 37.12 28.27
CA SER A 85 -26.46 37.86 27.53
C SER A 85 -25.45 36.95 26.83
N PHE A 86 -25.37 35.67 27.17
CA PHE A 86 -24.42 34.73 26.57
C PHE A 86 -24.61 34.54 25.05
N PRO A 87 -25.85 34.39 24.51
CA PRO A 87 -26.06 34.27 23.06
C PRO A 87 -25.67 35.54 22.29
N THR A 88 -25.87 36.72 22.89
CA THR A 88 -25.50 38.00 22.25
C THR A 88 -23.98 38.18 22.26
N GLN A 89 -23.32 37.89 23.38
CA GLN A 89 -21.86 37.88 23.48
C GLN A 89 -21.21 36.93 22.47
N ILE A 90 -21.73 35.71 22.31
CA ILE A 90 -21.23 34.77 21.29
C ILE A 90 -21.39 35.34 19.88
N LYS A 91 -22.54 35.96 19.57
CA LYS A 91 -22.77 36.57 18.25
C LYS A 91 -21.80 37.72 17.98
N GLU A 92 -21.51 38.55 18.98
CA GLU A 92 -20.54 39.65 18.86
C GLU A 92 -19.12 39.14 18.68
N LEU A 93 -18.72 38.12 19.45
CA LEU A 93 -17.42 37.46 19.28
C LEU A 93 -17.25 36.84 17.88
N ARG A 94 -18.33 36.28 17.31
CA ARG A 94 -18.32 35.75 15.93
C ARG A 94 -18.26 36.86 14.87
N LYS A 95 -18.89 38.02 15.11
CA LYS A 95 -18.80 39.17 14.21
C LYS A 95 -17.43 39.83 14.23
N ALA A 96 -16.76 39.85 15.38
CA ALA A 96 -15.51 40.57 15.57
C ALA A 96 -14.29 39.95 14.85
N LYS A 97 -14.30 38.65 14.52
CA LYS A 97 -13.19 38.00 13.80
C LYS A 97 -13.71 36.89 12.88
N SER A 98 -14.08 37.24 11.66
CA SER A 98 -14.01 36.28 10.55
C SER A 98 -12.52 35.97 10.33
N ALA A 99 -12.04 34.91 10.99
CA ALA A 99 -10.66 34.45 10.82
C ALA A 99 -10.43 34.16 9.33
N LYS A 100 -9.34 34.70 8.77
CA LYS A 100 -8.95 34.44 7.39
C LYS A 100 -8.76 32.92 7.23
N ILE A 101 -9.72 32.25 6.60
CA ILE A 101 -9.64 30.83 6.28
C ILE A 101 -8.55 30.68 5.23
N ILE A 102 -7.38 30.22 5.65
CA ILE A 102 -6.31 29.83 4.73
C ILE A 102 -6.55 28.36 4.44
N PRO A 103 -6.96 27.99 3.21
CA PRO A 103 -7.07 26.59 2.86
C PRO A 103 -5.68 25.97 2.97
N LEU A 104 -5.54 24.98 3.85
CA LEU A 104 -4.35 24.15 3.98
C LEU A 104 -4.28 23.18 2.78
N SER A 105 -4.20 23.73 1.57
CA SER A 105 -4.01 22.94 0.37
C SER A 105 -2.58 22.41 0.40
N LYS A 106 -2.42 21.11 0.67
CA LYS A 106 -1.13 20.44 0.51
C LYS A 106 -0.83 20.38 -0.98
N LYS A 107 -0.15 21.40 -1.52
CA LYS A 107 0.49 21.33 -2.83
C LYS A 107 1.60 20.29 -2.74
N VAL A 108 1.23 19.02 -2.90
CA VAL A 108 2.19 17.92 -2.91
C VAL A 108 3.10 18.12 -4.12
N LYS A 109 4.41 18.26 -3.87
CA LYS A 109 5.43 18.47 -4.91
C LYS A 109 5.70 17.16 -5.68
N LEU A 110 4.65 16.49 -6.17
CA LEU A 110 4.75 15.22 -6.89
C LEU A 110 5.54 15.36 -8.19
N TYR A 111 5.59 16.57 -8.77
CA TYR A 111 6.40 16.85 -9.96
C TYR A 111 7.88 16.49 -9.80
N LYS A 112 8.45 16.64 -8.58
CA LYS A 112 9.84 16.26 -8.32
C LYS A 112 10.06 14.74 -8.34
N ARG A 113 9.06 13.96 -7.90
CA ARG A 113 9.12 12.48 -7.94
C ARG A 113 8.97 11.96 -9.36
N CYS A 114 8.11 12.60 -10.16
CA CYS A 114 7.94 12.24 -11.58
C CYS A 114 9.21 12.50 -12.41
N ILE A 115 9.94 13.59 -12.16
CA ILE A 115 11.21 13.88 -12.85
C ILE A 115 12.26 12.80 -12.53
N ALA A 116 12.40 12.40 -11.26
CA ALA A 116 13.33 11.35 -10.87
C ALA A 116 12.97 9.99 -11.52
N ALA A 117 11.69 9.62 -11.55
CA ALA A 117 11.25 8.38 -12.18
C ALA A 117 11.49 8.39 -13.70
N ALA A 118 11.20 9.51 -14.38
CA ALA A 118 11.45 9.66 -15.81
C ALA A 118 12.95 9.57 -16.15
N ALA A 119 13.83 10.14 -15.31
CA ALA A 119 15.27 10.04 -15.48
C ALA A 119 15.77 8.59 -15.37
N VAL A 120 15.30 7.84 -14.38
CA VAL A 120 15.66 6.42 -14.21
C VAL A 120 15.17 5.59 -15.40
N ALA A 121 13.92 5.78 -15.83
CA ALA A 121 13.37 5.08 -17.00
C ALA A 121 14.14 5.39 -18.29
N ALA A 122 14.59 6.64 -18.48
CA ALA A 122 15.40 7.04 -19.63
C ALA A 122 16.80 6.38 -19.61
N VAL A 123 17.46 6.30 -18.46
CA VAL A 123 18.76 5.63 -18.34
C VAL A 123 18.64 4.13 -18.64
N ILE A 124 17.59 3.49 -18.13
CA ILE A 124 17.34 2.06 -18.38
C ILE A 124 17.05 1.81 -19.87
N SER A 125 16.22 2.64 -20.51
CA SER A 125 15.90 2.47 -21.93
C SER A 125 17.12 2.71 -22.83
N ILE A 126 17.93 3.73 -22.54
CA ILE A 126 19.18 4.01 -23.26
C ILE A 126 20.18 2.87 -23.07
N GLY A 127 20.33 2.37 -21.84
CA GLY A 127 21.20 1.24 -21.52
C GLY A 127 20.80 -0.03 -22.28
N ALA A 128 19.50 -0.37 -22.29
CA ALA A 128 18.99 -1.53 -23.02
C ALA A 128 19.28 -1.46 -24.53
N VAL A 129 19.06 -0.29 -25.15
CA VAL A 129 19.33 -0.08 -26.58
C VAL A 129 20.83 -0.15 -26.88
N MET A 130 21.67 0.42 -26.02
CA MET A 130 23.13 0.38 -26.20
C MET A 130 23.68 -1.04 -26.04
N MET A 131 23.17 -1.80 -25.08
CA MET A 131 23.54 -3.20 -24.85
C MET A 131 23.10 -4.08 -26.03
N ALA A 132 21.86 -3.93 -26.52
CA ALA A 132 21.37 -4.67 -27.69
C ALA A 132 22.23 -4.39 -28.94
N LYS A 133 22.65 -3.15 -29.17
CA LYS A 133 23.58 -2.81 -30.26
C LYS A 133 24.98 -3.42 -30.06
N HIS A 134 25.44 -3.55 -28.82
CA HIS A 134 26.73 -4.16 -28.51
C HIS A 134 26.71 -5.67 -28.77
N TYR A 135 25.68 -6.39 -28.33
CA TYR A 135 25.53 -7.82 -28.62
C TYR A 135 25.50 -8.12 -30.12
N ASN A 136 24.80 -7.30 -30.93
CA ASN A 136 24.78 -7.48 -32.38
C ASN A 136 26.14 -7.21 -33.05
N LYS A 137 27.04 -6.41 -32.44
CA LYS A 137 28.41 -6.23 -32.94
C LYS A 137 29.33 -7.40 -32.59
N PHE A 138 29.05 -8.10 -31.48
CA PHE A 138 29.74 -9.32 -31.02
C PHE A 138 29.00 -10.58 -31.50
N ALA A 139 28.46 -10.57 -32.72
CA ALA A 139 28.02 -11.79 -33.36
C ALA A 139 29.25 -12.67 -33.60
N ILE A 140 29.32 -13.81 -32.90
CA ILE A 140 30.39 -14.81 -32.98
C ILE A 140 30.63 -15.20 -34.45
N ASP A 141 29.58 -15.22 -35.27
CA ASP A 141 29.63 -15.47 -36.71
C ASP A 141 30.61 -14.56 -37.47
N ARG A 142 30.68 -13.27 -37.08
CA ARG A 142 31.61 -12.31 -37.70
C ARG A 142 33.04 -12.53 -37.23
N GLN A 143 33.23 -13.04 -36.02
CA GLN A 143 34.55 -13.40 -35.52
C GLN A 143 35.05 -14.68 -36.18
N LEU A 144 34.19 -15.69 -36.36
CA LEU A 144 34.49 -16.92 -37.09
C LEU A 144 34.83 -16.65 -38.56
N ALA A 145 34.12 -15.74 -39.22
CA ALA A 145 34.38 -15.38 -40.62
C ALA A 145 35.73 -14.67 -40.85
N ASN A 146 36.36 -14.15 -39.79
CA ASN A 146 37.65 -13.47 -39.86
C ASN A 146 38.84 -14.36 -39.47
N ILE A 147 38.61 -15.61 -39.06
CA ILE A 147 39.68 -16.57 -38.77
C ILE A 147 40.28 -17.02 -40.11
N SER A 148 41.60 -16.97 -40.22
CA SER A 148 42.29 -17.38 -41.44
C SER A 148 42.43 -18.90 -41.55
N ASP A 149 42.49 -19.43 -42.77
CA ASP A 149 42.66 -20.87 -43.01
C ASP A 149 43.95 -21.41 -42.35
N GLU A 150 45.02 -20.59 -42.31
CA GLU A 150 46.28 -20.92 -41.65
C GLU A 150 46.13 -21.09 -40.12
N GLU A 151 45.37 -20.21 -39.45
CA GLU A 151 45.08 -20.34 -38.02
C GLU A 151 44.19 -21.56 -37.71
N ILE A 152 43.27 -21.90 -38.62
CA ILE A 152 42.45 -23.10 -38.50
C ILE A 152 43.33 -24.34 -38.60
N GLU A 153 44.24 -24.39 -39.57
CA GLU A 153 45.19 -25.48 -39.73
C GLU A 153 46.12 -25.62 -38.50
N GLU A 154 46.68 -24.52 -38.01
CA GLU A 154 47.53 -24.51 -36.82
C GLU A 154 46.76 -25.00 -35.58
N TYR A 155 45.51 -24.54 -35.40
CA TYR A 155 44.66 -24.98 -34.30
C TYR A 155 44.40 -26.48 -34.36
N LEU A 156 44.03 -26.99 -35.55
CA LEU A 156 43.79 -28.42 -35.77
C LEU A 156 45.06 -29.23 -35.50
N LEU A 157 46.22 -28.79 -35.96
CA LEU A 157 47.49 -29.49 -35.71
C LEU A 157 47.89 -29.52 -34.24
N THR A 158 47.60 -28.44 -33.51
CA THR A 158 47.98 -28.30 -32.09
C THR A 158 47.02 -29.03 -31.16
N HIS A 159 45.74 -29.13 -31.55
CA HIS A 159 44.68 -29.74 -30.73
C HIS A 159 44.27 -31.16 -31.19
N THR A 160 44.91 -31.71 -32.22
CA THR A 160 44.75 -33.11 -32.62
C THR A 160 45.91 -33.91 -32.03
N ASP A 161 45.63 -34.87 -31.16
CA ASP A 161 46.67 -35.74 -30.62
C ASP A 161 47.03 -36.88 -31.59
N ALA A 162 48.04 -37.68 -31.24
CA ALA A 162 48.51 -38.77 -32.10
C ALA A 162 47.44 -39.86 -32.34
N PHE A 163 46.46 -39.98 -31.44
CA PHE A 163 45.36 -40.94 -31.53
C PHE A 163 44.27 -40.43 -32.50
N ASP A 164 43.88 -39.17 -32.37
CA ASP A 164 42.92 -38.52 -33.26
C ASP A 164 43.43 -38.46 -34.71
N LYS A 165 44.73 -38.21 -34.88
CA LYS A 165 45.39 -38.24 -36.20
C LYS A 165 45.33 -39.62 -36.85
N ALA A 166 45.48 -40.70 -36.08
CA ALA A 166 45.39 -42.07 -36.59
C ALA A 166 43.96 -42.40 -37.03
N GLN A 167 42.96 -41.94 -36.27
CA GLN A 167 41.55 -42.09 -36.62
C GLN A 167 41.18 -41.29 -37.88
N LEU A 168 41.63 -40.03 -37.99
CA LEU A 168 41.46 -39.19 -39.20
C LEU A 168 42.18 -39.77 -40.42
N MET A 169 43.41 -40.28 -40.26
CA MET A 169 44.14 -40.90 -41.37
C MET A 169 43.54 -42.25 -41.77
N SER A 170 42.91 -42.98 -40.84
CA SER A 170 42.18 -44.21 -41.14
C SER A 170 40.89 -43.95 -41.91
N SER A 171 40.23 -42.81 -41.69
CA SER A 171 39.05 -42.40 -42.46
C SER A 171 39.39 -41.71 -43.78
N VAL A 172 40.55 -41.05 -43.90
CA VAL A 172 40.99 -40.35 -45.12
C VAL A 172 41.78 -41.25 -46.08
N LYS A 173 42.42 -42.33 -45.61
CA LYS A 173 43.22 -43.24 -46.46
C LYS A 173 42.44 -44.44 -47.00
N ALA A 174 41.12 -44.34 -47.01
CA ALA A 174 40.28 -45.07 -47.96
C ALA A 174 40.25 -44.26 -49.26
N GLU A 175 41.06 -44.66 -50.22
CA GLU A 175 40.97 -44.18 -51.61
C GLU A 175 39.54 -44.40 -52.13
N GLU A 176 39.03 -43.40 -52.86
CA GLU A 176 37.63 -43.17 -53.26
C GLU A 176 36.73 -42.61 -52.15
N LEU A 177 36.34 -41.34 -52.27
CA LEU A 177 35.20 -40.77 -51.56
C LEU A 177 34.01 -41.73 -51.74
N PRO A 178 33.58 -42.48 -50.71
CA PRO A 178 32.23 -43.02 -50.74
C PRO A 178 31.34 -41.79 -50.71
N ASN A 179 30.29 -41.79 -51.52
CA ASN A 179 29.21 -40.84 -51.36
C ASN A 179 28.60 -41.15 -49.97
N ILE A 180 29.11 -40.48 -48.93
CA ILE A 180 28.76 -40.73 -47.52
C ILE A 180 27.42 -40.08 -47.14
N LEU A 181 26.70 -39.55 -48.14
CA LEU A 181 25.29 -39.27 -47.98
C LEU A 181 24.55 -40.61 -48.15
N PRO A 182 23.79 -41.08 -47.15
CA PRO A 182 22.87 -42.19 -47.39
C PRO A 182 22.01 -41.80 -48.60
N GLU A 183 22.03 -42.63 -49.65
CA GLU A 183 21.28 -42.43 -50.89
C GLU A 183 19.77 -42.28 -50.65
N GLU A 184 19.31 -42.60 -49.44
CA GLU A 184 17.92 -42.49 -48.99
C GLU A 184 17.56 -41.22 -48.23
N LEU A 185 18.47 -40.28 -47.94
CA LEU A 185 18.03 -38.93 -47.54
C LEU A 185 17.58 -38.18 -48.80
N SER A 186 16.40 -38.53 -49.31
CA SER A 186 15.83 -37.83 -50.46
C SER A 186 15.61 -36.37 -50.08
N ASN A 187 15.81 -35.45 -51.03
CA ASN A 187 15.54 -34.02 -50.81
C ASN A 187 14.13 -33.77 -50.23
N LEU A 188 13.19 -34.68 -50.51
CA LEU A 188 11.82 -34.68 -49.99
C LEU A 188 11.75 -34.84 -48.47
N GLU A 189 12.62 -35.67 -47.89
CA GLU A 189 12.65 -35.93 -46.44
C GLU A 189 13.25 -34.73 -45.69
N LEU A 190 14.25 -34.06 -46.29
CA LEU A 190 14.78 -32.79 -45.81
C LEU A 190 13.76 -31.66 -45.88
N GLU A 191 12.99 -31.60 -46.96
CA GLU A 191 11.92 -30.61 -47.15
C GLU A 191 10.80 -30.81 -46.12
N THR A 192 10.44 -32.07 -45.85
CA THR A 192 9.46 -32.44 -44.82
C THR A 192 9.94 -32.05 -43.42
N TYR A 193 11.21 -32.30 -43.10
CA TYR A 193 11.79 -31.97 -41.80
C TYR A 193 11.94 -30.45 -41.56
N LEU A 194 12.19 -29.70 -42.63
CA LEU A 194 12.19 -28.23 -42.63
C LEU A 194 10.77 -27.67 -42.46
N GLU A 195 9.76 -28.21 -43.16
CA GLU A 195 8.37 -27.82 -42.94
C GLU A 195 7.89 -28.09 -41.51
N GLU A 196 8.22 -29.26 -40.96
CA GLU A 196 7.76 -29.67 -39.62
C GLU A 196 8.34 -28.76 -38.50
N ASN A 197 9.56 -28.25 -38.67
CA ASN A 197 10.20 -27.37 -37.69
C ASN A 197 10.04 -25.87 -37.97
N ILE A 198 9.67 -25.46 -39.19
CA ILE A 198 9.44 -24.04 -39.52
C ILE A 198 8.00 -23.59 -39.12
N ILE A 199 7.06 -24.51 -38.90
CA ILE A 199 5.66 -24.21 -38.56
C ILE A 199 5.34 -24.40 -37.06
N GLY A 200 6.38 -24.50 -36.21
CA GLY A 200 6.25 -24.40 -34.76
C GLY A 200 6.10 -22.95 -34.29
N GLU A 201 4.99 -22.29 -34.63
CA GLU A 201 4.58 -21.05 -33.98
C GLU A 201 4.57 -21.26 -32.45
N VAL A 202 5.51 -20.66 -31.73
CA VAL A 202 5.34 -20.44 -30.29
C VAL A 202 4.28 -19.33 -30.16
N PRO A 203 3.05 -19.60 -29.71
CA PRO A 203 2.02 -18.57 -29.66
C PRO A 203 2.38 -17.51 -28.62
N PHE A 204 2.74 -16.32 -29.08
CA PHE A 204 2.77 -15.12 -28.24
C PHE A 204 1.33 -14.78 -27.87
N ASN A 205 0.90 -15.11 -26.66
CA ASN A 205 -0.41 -14.79 -26.12
C ASN A 205 -0.46 -13.30 -25.70
N PRO A 206 -1.16 -12.40 -26.43
CA PRO A 206 -1.33 -11.02 -26.03
C PRO A 206 -2.79 -10.82 -25.58
N SER A 207 -3.10 -11.23 -24.35
CA SER A 207 -4.38 -10.90 -23.71
C SER A 207 -4.21 -10.76 -22.20
N LYS A 208 -3.94 -9.53 -21.76
CA LYS A 208 -4.79 -8.79 -20.82
C LYS A 208 -4.31 -7.34 -20.67
N LYS A 209 -5.08 -6.46 -21.33
CA LYS A 209 -5.18 -4.99 -21.26
C LYS A 209 -4.07 -4.16 -21.89
#